data_AF-A0A2N2T9Z0-F1
#
_entry.id   AF-A0A2N2T9Z0-F1
#
_cell.length_a   1.000
_cell.length_b   1.000
_cell.length_c   1.000
_cell.angle_alpha   90.00
_cell.angle_beta   90.00
_cell.angle_gamma   90.00
#
_symmetry.space_group_name_H-M   'P 1'
#
loop_
_entity.id
_entity.type
_entity.pdbx_description
1 polymer ?
#
loop_
_entity_poly.entity_id
_entity_poly.type
_entity_poly.pdbx_seq_one_letter_code
_entity_poly.pdbx_strand_id
1 'polypeptide(L)' 'LVVWTTITITVLKVFDIVMAMTGGQWDTSVLANLMYDWMFRGGGDYGRSSTLAMVLMLAVIPVMAFNIRRFRAEEAQR' A
#
# COMPACT_ATOMS: atom_id res chain seq x y z
N LEU A 1 14.82 -15.50 -8.36
CA LEU A 1 13.57 -14.78 -8.73
C LEU A 1 12.56 -14.76 -7.58
N VAL A 2 12.16 -15.92 -7.04
CA VAL A 2 11.11 -16.04 -6.01
C VAL A 2 11.34 -15.19 -4.76
N VAL A 3 12.53 -15.18 -4.16
CA VAL A 3 12.80 -14.35 -2.96
C VAL A 3 12.57 -12.86 -3.25
N TRP A 4 12.96 -12.41 -4.43
CA TRP A 4 12.86 -11.01 -4.80
C TRP A 4 11.42 -10.58 -5.12
N THR A 5 10.63 -11.47 -5.71
CA THR A 5 9.20 -11.23 -5.92
C THR A 5 8.45 -11.24 -4.59
N THR A 6 8.77 -12.17 -3.67
CA THR A 6 8.16 -12.20 -2.33
C THR A 6 8.41 -10.91 -1.57
N ILE A 7 9.65 -10.43 -1.50
CA ILE A 7 9.98 -9.15 -0.83
C ILE A 7 9.22 -7.98 -1.47
N THR A 8 9.15 -7.92 -2.80
CA THR A 8 8.43 -6.86 -3.52
C THR A 8 6.92 -6.89 -3.21
N ILE A 9 6.32 -8.08 -3.16
CA ILE A 9 4.89 -8.26 -2.83
C ILE A 9 4.61 -7.87 -1.38
N THR A 10 5.49 -8.24 -0.44
CA THR A 10 5.35 -7.87 0.96
C THR A 10 5.38 -6.36 1.16
N VAL A 11 6.28 -5.64 0.46
CA VAL A 11 6.36 -4.17 0.51
C VAL A 11 5.10 -3.51 -0.08
N LEU A 12 4.54 -4.08 -1.15
CA LEU A 12 3.32 -3.56 -1.78
C LEU A 12 2.07 -3.71 -0.91
N LYS A 13 2.01 -4.73 -0.05
CA LYS A 13 0.84 -5.06 0.78
C LYS A 13 0.98 -4.66 2.25
N VAL A 14 1.98 -3.85 2.60
CA VAL A 14 2.23 -3.43 4.00
C VAL A 14 0.98 -2.82 4.64
N PHE A 15 0.22 -2.00 3.90
CA PHE A 15 -1.04 -1.43 4.42
C PHE A 15 -2.08 -2.50 4.76
N ASP A 16 -2.39 -3.40 3.82
CA ASP A 16 -3.40 -4.45 4.01
C ASP A 16 -3.04 -5.32 5.22
N ILE A 17 -1.76 -5.65 5.38
CA ILE A 17 -1.25 -6.46 6.49
C ILE A 17 -1.37 -5.72 7.82
N VAL A 18 -0.91 -4.47 7.90
CA VAL A 18 -0.97 -3.68 9.14
C VAL A 18 -2.40 -3.49 9.59
N MET A 19 -3.31 -3.16 8.67
CA MET A 19 -4.71 -2.93 9.01
C MET A 19 -5.38 -4.21 9.53
N ALA A 20 -5.12 -5.36 8.90
CA ALA A 20 -5.72 -6.64 9.28
C ALA A 20 -5.14 -7.23 10.57
N MET A 21 -3.84 -7.06 10.81
CA MET A 21 -3.12 -7.73 11.90
C MET A 21 -3.07 -6.92 13.19
N THR A 22 -2.84 -5.61 13.10
CA THR A 22 -2.62 -4.75 14.28
C THR A 22 -3.55 -3.55 14.33
N GLY A 23 -4.26 -3.24 13.23
CA GLY A 23 -5.02 -2.00 13.10
C GLY A 23 -4.15 -0.75 13.23
N GLY A 24 -2.82 -0.87 13.04
CA GLY A 24 -1.86 0.24 13.20
C GLY A 24 -1.37 0.48 14.64
N GLN A 25 -1.68 -0.39 15.60
CA GLN A 25 -1.14 -0.33 16.96
C GLN A 25 0.30 -0.88 17.04
N TRP A 26 0.99 -0.63 18.16
CA TRP A 26 2.35 -1.15 18.42
C TRP A 26 3.43 -0.65 17.45
N ASP A 27 3.43 0.66 17.15
CA ASP A 27 4.37 1.31 16.22
C ASP A 27 4.37 0.77 14.77
N THR A 28 3.38 -0.04 14.39
CA THR A 28 3.23 -0.49 13.00
C THR A 28 2.38 0.46 12.15
N SER A 29 2.09 1.67 12.64
CA SER A 29 1.18 2.60 11.97
C SER A 29 1.72 3.04 10.60
N VAL A 30 0.90 2.93 9.56
CA VAL A 30 1.23 3.39 8.20
C VAL A 30 0.41 4.65 7.89
N LEU A 31 0.87 5.49 6.96
CA LEU A 31 0.15 6.70 6.53
C LEU A 31 -1.31 6.43 6.13
N ALA A 32 -1.60 5.25 5.60
CA ALA A 32 -2.96 4.82 5.27
C ALA A 32 -3.83 4.50 6.50
N ASN A 33 -3.24 4.14 7.65
CA ASN A 33 -3.99 4.04 8.92
C ASN A 33 -4.50 5.41 9.37
N LEU A 34 -3.71 6.48 9.19
CA LEU A 34 -4.17 7.85 9.48
C LEU A 34 -5.37 8.25 8.61
N MET A 35 -5.35 7.86 7.34
CA MET A 35 -6.49 8.09 6.44
C MET A 35 -7.74 7.34 6.90
N TYR A 36 -7.59 6.07 7.31
CA TYR A 36 -8.70 5.27 7.85
C TYR A 36 -9.24 5.87 9.15
N ASP A 37 -8.36 6.27 10.06
CA ASP A 37 -8.75 6.86 11.34
C ASP A 37 -9.43 8.22 11.15
N TRP A 38 -8.96 9.10 10.26
CA TRP A 38 -9.63 10.37 9.98
C TRP A 38 -10.97 10.20 9.27
N MET A 39 -11.10 9.19 8.40
CA MET A 39 -12.34 8.91 7.69
C MET A 39 -13.42 8.29 8.58
N PHE A 40 -13.04 7.38 9.50
CA PHE A 40 -14.00 6.57 10.26
C PHE A 40 -14.02 6.83 11.77
N ARG A 41 -12.92 7.27 12.40
CA ARG A 41 -12.82 7.50 13.86
C ARG A 41 -12.74 8.97 14.24
N GLY A 42 -12.22 9.83 13.36
CA GLY A 42 -11.95 11.25 13.60
C GLY A 42 -13.13 12.20 13.37
N GLY A 43 -14.37 11.70 13.23
CA GLY A 43 -15.56 12.53 13.02
C GLY A 43 -15.89 12.83 11.56
N GLY A 44 -15.32 12.10 10.59
CA GLY A 44 -15.71 12.20 9.17
C GLY A 44 -14.96 13.27 8.39
N ASP A 45 -13.66 13.47 8.63
CA ASP A 45 -12.86 14.47 7.93
C ASP A 45 -12.42 13.95 6.54
N TYR A 46 -13.37 13.90 5.61
CA TYR A 46 -13.20 13.35 4.26
C TYR A 46 -12.22 14.17 3.40
N GLY A 47 -12.05 15.46 3.68
CA GLY A 47 -11.13 16.33 2.94
C GLY A 47 -9.66 15.96 3.17
N ARG A 48 -9.28 15.74 4.43
CA ARG A 48 -7.92 15.29 4.77
C ARG A 48 -7.65 13.87 4.30
N SER A 49 -8.64 12.99 4.44
CA SER A 49 -8.55 11.60 4.03
C SER A 49 -8.42 11.46 2.50
N SER A 50 -9.20 12.21 1.72
CA SER A 50 -9.13 12.19 0.25
C SER A 50 -7.80 12.74 -0.29
N THR A 51 -7.23 13.76 0.36
CA THR A 51 -5.91 14.29 0.00
C THR A 51 -4.83 13.23 0.18
N LEU A 52 -4.82 12.53 1.32
CA LEU A 52 -3.90 11.41 1.55
C LEU A 52 -4.12 10.27 0.56
N ALA A 53 -5.38 9.93 0.25
CA ALA A 53 -5.71 8.90 -0.73
C ALA A 53 -5.11 9.21 -2.11
N MET A 54 -5.23 10.46 -2.57
CA MET A 54 -4.67 10.90 -3.86
C MET A 54 -3.15 10.79 -3.89
N VAL A 55 -2.47 11.21 -2.82
CA VAL A 55 -1.00 11.12 -2.73
C VAL A 55 -0.56 9.65 -2.76
N LEU A 56 -1.23 8.78 -2.00
CA LEU A 56 -0.93 7.34 -1.98
C LEU A 56 -1.18 6.68 -3.34
N MET A 57 -2.30 7.02 -4.00
CA MET A 57 -2.63 6.52 -5.34
C MET A 57 -1.50 6.82 -6.33
N LEU A 58 -1.01 8.07 -6.34
CA LEU A 58 0.08 8.48 -7.22
C LEU A 58 1.40 7.77 -6.88
N ALA A 59 1.69 7.56 -5.60
CA ALA A 59 2.90 6.85 -5.16
C ALA A 59 2.90 5.37 -5.56
N VAL A 60 1.73 4.73 -5.68
CA VAL A 60 1.59 3.31 -6.04
C VAL A 60 1.79 3.07 -7.55
N ILE A 61 1.39 4.01 -8.41
CA ILE A 61 1.50 3.90 -9.88
C ILE A 61 2.89 3.46 -10.36
N PRO A 62 4.01 4.11 -9.96
CA PRO A 62 5.34 3.70 -10.44
C PRO A 62 5.68 2.28 -10.01
N VAL A 63 5.36 1.89 -8.77
CA VAL A 63 5.67 0.54 -8.27
C VAL A 63 4.89 -0.51 -9.04
N MET A 64 3.60 -0.27 -9.33
CA MET A 64 2.77 -1.13 -10.18
C MET A 64 3.32 -1.22 -11.61
N ALA A 65 3.78 -0.11 -12.19
CA ALA A 65 4.37 -0.11 -13.53
C ALA A 65 5.66 -0.95 -13.59
N PHE A 66 6.55 -0.82 -12.60
CA PHE A 66 7.75 -1.65 -12.52
C PHE A 66 7.40 -3.13 -12.30
N ASN A 67 6.41 -3.42 -11.46
CA ASN A 67 5.96 -4.78 -11.18
C ASN A 67 5.40 -5.47 -12.45
N ILE A 68 4.53 -4.78 -13.20
CA ILE A 68 3.94 -5.30 -14.45
C ILE A 68 5.01 -5.51 -15.53
N ARG A 69 5.92 -4.55 -15.71
CA ARG A 69 7.01 -4.68 -16.70
C ARG A 69 7.89 -5.90 -16.40
N ARG A 70 8.21 -6.11 -15.13
CA ARG A 70 8.96 -7.28 -14.68
C ARG A 70 8.19 -8.57 -14.91
N PHE A 71 6.90 -8.61 -14.55
CA PHE A 71 6.04 -9.77 -14.74
C PHE A 71 5.98 -10.19 -16.22
N ARG A 72 5.81 -9.23 -17.14
CA ARG A 72 5.82 -9.49 -18.59
C ARG A 72 7.17 -9.98 -19.11
N ALA A 73 8.28 -9.53 -18.52
CA ALA A 73 9.62 -10.02 -18.86
C ALA A 73 9.85 -11.45 -18.36
N GLU A 74 9.32 -11.81 -17.19
CA GLU A 74 9.37 -13.17 -16.66
C GLU A 74 8.48 -14.14 -17.46
N GLU A 75 7.32 -13.69 -17.96
CA GLU A 75 6.45 -14.47 -18.86
C GLU A 75 7.11 -14.72 -20.23
N ALA A 76 7.82 -13.74 -20.79
CA ALA A 76 8.51 -13.91 -22.07
C ALA A 76 9.74 -14.84 -22.00
N GLN A 77 10.22 -15.15 -20.79
CA GLN A 77 11.31 -16.10 -20.55
C GLN A 77 10.84 -17.53 -20.23
N ARG A 78 9.52 -17.75 -20.15
CA ARG A 78 8.89 -19.09 -20.05
C ARG A 78 8.46 -19.59 -21.43
#